data_AF-A0A7W0GT18-F1
#
_entry.id   AF-A0A7W0GT18-F1
#
_cell.length_a   1.000
_cell.length_b   1.000
_cell.length_c   1.000
_cell.angle_alpha   90.00
_cell.angle_beta   90.00
_cell.angle_gamma   90.00
#
_symmetry.space_group_name_H-M   'P 1'
#
loop_
_entity.id
_entity.type
_entity.pdbx_description
1 polymer ?
#
loop_
_entity_poly.entity_id
_entity_poly.type
_entity_poly.pdbx_seq_one_letter_code
_entity_poly.pdbx_strand_id
1 'polypeptide(L)'
;PAAYGNVTGSMSVMDFLGKDYRSVLGLPVINIPGCAPVGDNFTDAVQAILLFLQGLGPLPEFDELGRPAWQFSETVHRRCVRAGYYEEGTFAKEYGDPECLVEIGCWGPVVQCNITEKGAVAHMGGCMNAGGPCIGCTMPGFPDKFSPFYKSPPGSLFSSNASRVLGSIVRPLRRISQRERNREIRWHETVSSGWAMEKGDVSLTHKVLEFFYEAMQFQGAKRPERHRTEDKSSSGYQSLPERLYGKDYQVLPEQRGRKAEKRGEHTEGGEE
;
A
#
# COMPACT_ATOMS: atom_id res chain seq x y z
N PRO A 1 10.17 -20.00 23.89
CA PRO A 1 10.78 -20.97 24.83
C PRO A 1 12.29 -21.13 24.64
N ALA A 2 12.74 -21.38 23.41
CA ALA A 2 14.15 -21.57 23.05
C ALA A 2 14.96 -20.27 22.85
N ALA A 3 14.42 -19.11 23.25
CA ALA A 3 15.11 -17.84 23.09
C ALA A 3 16.38 -17.76 23.97
N TYR A 4 17.22 -16.75 23.72
CA TYR A 4 18.41 -16.50 24.51
C TYR A 4 18.09 -16.38 26.01
N GLY A 5 18.92 -17.01 26.84
CA GLY A 5 18.72 -17.07 28.30
C GLY A 5 17.84 -18.21 28.80
N ASN A 6 17.36 -19.10 27.92
CA ASN A 6 16.62 -20.29 28.37
C ASN A 6 17.52 -21.25 29.16
N VAL A 7 16.99 -21.79 30.27
CA VAL A 7 17.69 -22.75 31.15
C VAL A 7 17.22 -24.19 30.98
N THR A 8 16.26 -24.41 30.08
CA THR A 8 15.58 -25.71 29.91
C THR A 8 16.15 -26.54 28.77
N GLY A 9 17.04 -25.98 27.95
CA GLY A 9 17.51 -26.64 26.71
C GLY A 9 16.38 -26.85 25.70
N SER A 10 15.40 -25.93 25.66
CA SER A 10 14.28 -26.05 24.73
C SER A 10 14.78 -25.96 23.28
N MET A 11 14.31 -26.86 22.43
CA MET A 11 14.68 -26.95 21.01
C MET A 11 13.46 -27.30 20.15
N SER A 12 13.61 -27.24 18.83
CA SER A 12 12.54 -27.61 17.90
C SER A 12 12.35 -29.13 17.81
N VAL A 13 11.18 -29.56 17.33
CA VAL A 13 10.91 -30.98 17.03
C VAL A 13 11.89 -31.51 15.97
N MET A 14 12.26 -30.67 15.00
CA MET A 14 13.19 -31.03 13.93
C MET A 14 14.61 -31.25 14.47
N ASP A 15 15.06 -30.43 15.42
CA ASP A 15 16.37 -30.60 16.08
C ASP A 15 16.39 -31.88 16.94
N PHE A 16 15.30 -32.14 17.66
CA PHE A 16 15.20 -33.29 18.55
C PHE A 16 15.14 -34.63 17.79
N LEU A 17 14.33 -34.72 16.73
CA LEU A 17 14.15 -35.96 15.97
C LEU A 17 15.25 -36.19 14.91
N GLY A 18 15.87 -35.11 14.42
CA GLY A 18 16.90 -35.17 13.39
C GLY A 18 16.36 -35.30 11.96
N LYS A 19 17.24 -35.04 10.98
CA LYS A 19 16.90 -34.99 9.55
C LYS A 19 16.40 -36.32 8.96
N ASP A 20 16.86 -37.43 9.53
CA ASP A 20 16.59 -38.78 9.03
C ASP A 20 15.27 -39.35 9.60
N TYR A 21 14.62 -38.64 10.52
CA TYR A 21 13.35 -39.07 11.11
C TYR A 21 12.26 -39.25 10.06
N ARG A 22 11.50 -40.33 10.19
CA ARG A 22 10.27 -40.59 9.45
C ARG A 22 9.21 -41.11 10.40
N SER A 23 7.96 -40.67 10.22
CA SER A 23 6.80 -41.18 10.94
C SER A 23 6.45 -42.61 10.49
N VAL A 24 5.49 -43.25 11.17
CA VAL A 24 4.94 -44.55 10.74
C VAL A 24 4.33 -44.51 9.34
N LEU A 25 3.99 -43.31 8.85
CA LEU A 25 3.47 -43.07 7.50
C LEU A 25 4.56 -42.69 6.50
N GLY A 26 5.85 -42.78 6.89
CA GLY A 26 6.99 -42.42 6.05
C GLY A 26 7.18 -40.91 5.86
N LEU A 27 6.46 -40.06 6.60
CA LEU A 27 6.53 -38.60 6.46
C LEU A 27 7.64 -38.01 7.37
N PRO A 28 8.41 -37.01 6.89
CA PRO A 28 9.33 -36.26 7.74
C PRO A 28 8.58 -35.29 8.66
N VAL A 29 9.31 -34.52 9.47
CA VAL A 29 8.74 -33.39 10.22
C VAL A 29 8.26 -32.33 9.23
N ILE A 30 6.99 -31.92 9.36
CA ILE A 30 6.40 -30.84 8.57
C ILE A 30 6.21 -29.63 9.48
N ASN A 31 6.84 -28.51 9.11
CA ASN A 31 6.84 -27.28 9.90
C ASN A 31 5.74 -26.33 9.43
N ILE A 32 4.84 -25.94 10.33
CA ILE A 32 3.83 -24.90 10.10
C ILE A 32 4.05 -23.80 11.13
N PRO A 33 5.05 -22.90 10.91
CA PRO A 33 5.48 -21.96 11.92
C PRO A 33 4.53 -20.76 12.08
N GLY A 34 4.68 -20.09 13.22
CA GLY A 34 3.99 -18.87 13.62
C GLY A 34 3.78 -18.87 15.14
N CYS A 35 3.61 -17.68 15.72
CA CYS A 35 3.41 -17.52 17.16
C CYS A 35 2.13 -16.73 17.44
N ALA A 36 0.94 -17.28 17.22
CA ALA A 36 0.62 -18.62 16.68
C ALA A 36 0.60 -18.66 15.13
N PRO A 37 0.65 -19.85 14.48
CA PRO A 37 0.41 -19.95 13.04
C PRO A 37 -1.00 -19.46 12.70
N VAL A 38 -1.17 -18.93 11.48
CA VAL A 38 -2.51 -18.64 10.94
C VAL A 38 -3.29 -19.96 10.87
N GLY A 39 -4.51 -19.99 11.41
CA GLY A 39 -5.32 -21.21 11.52
C GLY A 39 -5.48 -21.92 10.18
N ASP A 40 -5.79 -21.15 9.13
CA ASP A 40 -5.93 -21.67 7.77
C ASP A 40 -4.65 -22.34 7.25
N ASN A 41 -3.46 -21.83 7.61
CA ASN A 41 -2.22 -22.47 7.17
C ASN A 41 -2.08 -23.87 7.77
N PHE A 42 -2.52 -24.05 9.01
CA PHE A 42 -2.51 -25.36 9.66
C PHE A 42 -3.52 -26.31 8.99
N THR A 43 -4.76 -25.87 8.83
CA THR A 43 -5.82 -26.72 8.24
C THR A 43 -5.52 -27.09 6.79
N ASP A 44 -5.02 -26.15 5.98
CA ASP A 44 -4.66 -26.39 4.59
C ASP A 44 -3.53 -27.42 4.48
N ALA A 45 -2.51 -27.30 5.33
CA ALA A 45 -1.39 -28.23 5.33
C ALA A 45 -1.84 -29.64 5.74
N VAL A 46 -2.66 -29.76 6.80
CA VAL A 46 -3.23 -31.05 7.21
C VAL A 46 -4.07 -31.66 6.09
N GLN A 47 -4.96 -30.88 5.47
CA GLN A 47 -5.78 -31.34 4.37
C GLN A 47 -4.95 -31.84 3.19
N ALA A 48 -3.93 -31.07 2.76
CA ALA A 48 -3.06 -31.45 1.65
C ALA A 48 -2.33 -32.77 1.92
N ILE A 49 -1.85 -32.97 3.15
CA ILE A 49 -1.18 -34.21 3.55
C ILE A 49 -2.14 -35.39 3.60
N LEU A 50 -3.36 -35.21 4.13
CA LEU A 50 -4.37 -36.26 4.15
C LEU A 50 -4.77 -36.69 2.74
N LEU A 51 -4.94 -35.74 1.81
CA LEU A 51 -5.24 -36.03 0.41
C LEU A 51 -4.10 -36.82 -0.26
N PHE A 52 -2.83 -36.44 -0.01
CA PHE A 52 -1.67 -37.19 -0.49
C PHE A 52 -1.63 -38.62 0.04
N LEU A 53 -1.81 -38.80 1.35
CA LEU A 53 -1.79 -40.12 1.99
C LEU A 53 -2.92 -41.06 1.50
N GLN A 54 -4.05 -40.49 1.07
CA GLN A 54 -5.15 -41.24 0.45
C GLN A 54 -4.93 -41.51 -1.05
N GLY A 55 -3.82 -41.03 -1.64
CA GLY A 55 -3.56 -41.13 -3.08
C GLY A 55 -4.48 -40.25 -3.94
N LEU A 56 -5.16 -39.27 -3.33
CA LEU A 56 -6.08 -38.34 -4.01
C LEU A 56 -5.39 -37.06 -4.46
N GLY A 57 -4.17 -36.80 -4.01
CA GLY A 57 -3.39 -35.62 -4.36
C GLY A 57 -1.89 -35.91 -4.47
N PRO A 58 -1.12 -35.01 -5.12
CA PRO A 58 0.33 -35.11 -5.16
C PRO A 58 0.96 -34.84 -3.80
N LEU A 59 2.22 -35.23 -3.62
CA LEU A 59 3.03 -34.82 -2.47
C LEU A 59 3.17 -33.29 -2.50
N PRO A 60 2.80 -32.56 -1.43
CA PRO A 60 2.97 -31.12 -1.40
C PRO A 60 4.44 -30.72 -1.47
N GLU A 61 4.73 -29.58 -2.08
CA GLU A 61 6.08 -29.02 -2.12
C GLU A 61 6.46 -28.38 -0.77
N PHE A 62 7.71 -28.58 -0.37
CA PHE A 62 8.26 -28.01 0.86
C PHE A 62 9.50 -27.17 0.53
N ASP A 63 9.70 -26.11 1.31
CA ASP A 63 10.92 -25.31 1.24
C ASP A 63 12.08 -25.95 2.02
N GLU A 64 13.24 -25.28 2.00
CA GLU A 64 14.46 -25.72 2.66
C GLU A 64 14.35 -25.84 4.20
N LEU A 65 13.28 -25.31 4.80
CA LEU A 65 12.99 -25.39 6.22
C LEU A 65 11.88 -26.42 6.54
N GLY A 66 11.47 -27.21 5.55
CA GLY A 66 10.41 -28.22 5.70
C GLY A 66 9.02 -27.61 5.90
N ARG A 67 8.78 -26.40 5.39
CA ARG A 67 7.49 -25.74 5.45
C ARG A 67 6.75 -25.88 4.11
N PRO A 68 5.41 -25.96 4.10
CA PRO A 68 4.59 -25.84 2.90
C PRO A 68 5.03 -24.68 1.98
N ALA A 69 5.64 -24.99 0.84
CA ALA A 69 6.27 -23.97 -0.01
C ALA A 69 5.25 -22.91 -0.47
N TRP A 70 4.01 -23.32 -0.78
CA TRP A 70 2.94 -22.41 -1.20
C TRP A 70 2.49 -21.41 -0.13
N GLN A 71 2.75 -21.69 1.15
CA GLN A 71 2.39 -20.81 2.27
C GLN A 71 3.53 -19.84 2.65
N PHE A 72 4.79 -20.23 2.40
CA PHE A 72 5.98 -19.53 2.87
C PHE A 72 6.96 -19.13 1.76
N SER A 73 6.56 -19.18 0.48
CA SER A 73 7.41 -18.83 -0.67
C SER A 73 7.75 -17.34 -0.77
N GLU A 74 6.84 -16.47 -0.36
CA GLU A 74 6.98 -15.02 -0.49
C GLU A 74 7.16 -14.33 0.86
N THR A 75 7.80 -13.17 0.81
CA THR A 75 7.94 -12.33 2.01
C THR A 75 6.65 -11.57 2.30
N VAL A 76 6.46 -11.15 3.55
CA VAL A 76 5.30 -10.35 3.91
C VAL A 76 5.26 -9.04 3.11
N HIS A 77 6.42 -8.45 2.83
CA HIS A 77 6.50 -7.20 2.09
C HIS A 77 5.95 -7.30 0.66
N ARG A 78 6.10 -8.46 0.01
CA ARG A 78 5.61 -8.71 -1.36
C ARG A 78 4.09 -8.63 -1.48
N ARG A 79 3.37 -8.87 -0.38
CA ARG A 79 1.90 -8.84 -0.31
C ARG A 79 1.41 -7.82 0.71
N CYS A 80 2.24 -6.84 1.10
CA CYS A 80 1.89 -5.87 2.12
C CYS A 80 1.02 -4.75 1.56
N VAL A 81 -0.11 -4.46 2.21
CA VAL A 81 -1.00 -3.34 1.81
C VAL A 81 -0.34 -1.97 1.94
N ARG A 82 0.73 -1.87 2.74
CA ARG A 82 1.53 -0.64 2.93
C ARG A 82 2.74 -0.56 2.00
N ALA A 83 2.88 -1.46 1.02
CA ALA A 83 4.04 -1.49 0.12
C ALA A 83 4.14 -0.24 -0.78
N GLY A 84 3.01 0.34 -1.19
CA GLY A 84 3.00 1.59 -1.98
C GLY A 84 3.65 2.76 -1.22
N TYR A 85 3.39 2.88 0.09
CA TYR A 85 4.07 3.89 0.91
C TYR A 85 5.58 3.67 0.97
N TYR A 86 6.02 2.42 1.06
CA TYR A 86 7.44 2.08 1.02
C TYR A 86 8.09 2.43 -0.32
N GLU A 87 7.43 2.15 -1.45
CA GLU A 87 7.88 2.51 -2.80
C GLU A 87 8.05 4.03 -2.93
N GLU A 88 7.10 4.79 -2.39
CA GLU A 88 7.10 6.25 -2.43
C GLU A 88 7.98 6.90 -1.36
N GLY A 89 8.71 6.11 -0.57
CA GLY A 89 9.57 6.60 0.51
C GLY A 89 8.82 7.37 1.59
N THR A 90 7.57 7.00 1.85
CA THR A 90 6.73 7.58 2.88
C THR A 90 6.61 6.58 4.03
N PHE A 91 7.11 6.96 5.21
CA PHE A 91 7.25 6.07 6.35
C PHE A 91 6.53 6.64 7.57
N ALA A 92 5.99 5.74 8.38
CA ALA A 92 5.39 6.06 9.66
C ALA A 92 6.46 6.59 10.62
N LYS A 93 6.11 7.61 11.39
CA LYS A 93 6.94 8.16 12.47
C LYS A 93 6.49 7.62 13.82
N GLU A 94 5.19 7.39 13.96
CA GLU A 94 4.55 6.94 15.20
C GLU A 94 3.68 5.71 14.94
N TYR A 95 3.35 4.99 16.02
CA TYR A 95 2.38 3.89 15.94
C TYR A 95 0.98 4.47 15.70
N GLY A 96 0.26 3.93 14.71
CA GLY A 96 -1.07 4.42 14.30
C GLY A 96 -1.06 5.11 12.95
N ASP A 97 0.10 5.58 12.49
CA ASP A 97 0.29 6.13 11.16
C ASP A 97 -0.11 5.11 10.07
N PRO A 98 -0.78 5.52 8.98
CA PRO A 98 -1.17 4.64 7.89
C PRO A 98 0.00 4.19 7.01
N GLU A 99 1.14 4.89 7.07
CA GLU A 99 2.32 4.68 6.21
C GLU A 99 3.12 3.41 6.53
N CYS A 100 4.18 3.15 5.76
CA CYS A 100 5.01 1.97 5.96
C CYS A 100 5.75 1.99 7.32
N LEU A 101 5.68 0.86 8.04
CA LEU A 101 6.19 0.70 9.41
C LEU A 101 7.67 0.27 9.50
N VAL A 102 8.42 0.28 8.39
CA VAL A 102 9.79 -0.25 8.37
C VAL A 102 10.73 0.49 9.32
N GLU A 103 10.57 1.81 9.45
CA GLU A 103 11.43 2.63 10.30
C GLU A 103 11.14 2.49 11.79
N ILE A 104 9.96 1.96 12.14
CA ILE A 104 9.56 1.69 13.53
C ILE A 104 9.67 0.20 13.90
N GLY A 105 10.35 -0.61 13.08
CA GLY A 105 10.75 -1.98 13.43
C GLY A 105 10.14 -3.12 12.60
N CYS A 106 9.47 -2.82 11.49
CA CYS A 106 8.88 -3.87 10.66
C CYS A 106 9.92 -4.67 9.87
N TRP A 107 10.04 -5.98 10.15
CA TRP A 107 10.90 -6.93 9.45
C TRP A 107 10.26 -7.59 8.23
N GLY A 108 9.06 -7.15 7.83
CA GLY A 108 8.30 -7.71 6.71
C GLY A 108 9.10 -7.96 5.40
N PRO A 109 10.11 -7.14 5.03
CA PRO A 109 10.92 -7.37 3.83
C PRO A 109 11.71 -8.69 3.78
N VAL A 110 11.97 -9.33 4.93
CA VAL A 110 12.80 -10.54 5.02
C VAL A 110 12.10 -11.71 5.72
N VAL A 111 10.80 -11.57 6.01
CA VAL A 111 10.01 -12.57 6.73
C VAL A 111 9.11 -13.28 5.74
N GLN A 112 9.17 -14.61 5.69
CA GLN A 112 8.27 -15.45 4.90
C GLN A 112 6.99 -15.74 5.68
N CYS A 113 5.88 -15.11 5.29
CA CYS A 113 4.57 -15.29 5.89
C CYS A 113 3.49 -14.70 4.98
N ASN A 114 2.38 -15.42 4.80
CA ASN A 114 1.26 -15.03 3.96
C ASN A 114 0.13 -14.28 4.71
N ILE A 115 0.35 -13.86 5.97
CA ILE A 115 -0.70 -13.26 6.81
C ILE A 115 -1.32 -12.00 6.21
N THR A 116 -0.60 -11.25 5.36
CA THR A 116 -1.15 -10.06 4.71
C THR A 116 -2.16 -10.37 3.60
N GLU A 117 -2.09 -11.56 3.01
CA GLU A 117 -3.03 -12.04 2.01
C GLU A 117 -4.18 -12.82 2.66
N LYS A 118 -3.85 -13.71 3.61
CA LYS A 118 -4.83 -14.56 4.30
C LYS A 118 -5.60 -13.84 5.40
N GLY A 119 -5.06 -12.78 5.98
CA GLY A 119 -5.55 -12.20 7.23
C GLY A 119 -5.22 -13.09 8.44
N ALA A 120 -5.56 -12.62 9.64
CA ALA A 120 -5.39 -13.40 10.86
C ALA A 120 -6.55 -14.39 11.07
N VAL A 121 -7.80 -13.95 10.82
CA VAL A 121 -9.02 -14.76 10.91
C VAL A 121 -9.99 -14.30 9.84
N ALA A 122 -10.45 -15.19 8.96
CA ALA A 122 -11.45 -14.89 7.93
C ALA A 122 -11.12 -13.63 7.10
N HIS A 123 -9.87 -13.52 6.61
CA HIS A 123 -9.34 -12.35 5.88
C HIS A 123 -9.33 -11.03 6.66
N MET A 124 -9.63 -11.05 7.96
CA MET A 124 -9.60 -9.88 8.82
C MET A 124 -8.28 -9.78 9.60
N GLY A 125 -7.83 -8.55 9.80
CA GLY A 125 -6.65 -8.24 10.59
C GLY A 125 -5.34 -8.61 9.89
N GLY A 126 -4.42 -9.19 10.66
CA GLY A 126 -3.01 -9.33 10.28
C GLY A 126 -2.17 -8.16 10.78
N CYS A 127 -0.86 -8.38 10.90
CA CYS A 127 0.03 -7.46 11.63
C CYS A 127 0.03 -6.05 11.03
N MET A 128 0.51 -5.90 9.79
CA MET A 128 0.68 -4.59 9.17
C MET A 128 -0.64 -3.94 8.80
N ASN A 129 -1.64 -4.74 8.44
CA ASN A 129 -2.99 -4.26 8.13
C ASN A 129 -3.61 -3.55 9.35
N ALA A 130 -3.30 -4.03 10.57
CA ALA A 130 -3.72 -3.43 11.82
C ALA A 130 -2.71 -2.42 12.42
N GLY A 131 -1.65 -2.06 11.71
CA GLY A 131 -0.64 -1.11 12.20
C GLY A 131 0.47 -1.70 13.09
N GLY A 132 0.54 -3.03 13.21
CA GLY A 132 1.59 -3.74 13.92
C GLY A 132 2.80 -4.04 13.02
N PRO A 133 4.04 -3.67 13.42
CA PRO A 133 5.23 -4.08 12.69
C PRO A 133 5.40 -5.60 12.73
N CYS A 134 5.83 -6.21 11.63
CA CYS A 134 6.14 -7.64 11.64
C CYS A 134 7.42 -7.91 12.42
N ILE A 135 7.31 -8.85 13.35
CA ILE A 135 8.38 -9.26 14.25
C ILE A 135 9.09 -10.55 13.82
N GLY A 136 8.72 -11.10 12.66
CA GLY A 136 9.34 -12.33 12.12
C GLY A 136 8.95 -13.63 12.81
N CYS A 137 7.76 -13.73 13.40
CA CYS A 137 7.34 -14.89 14.21
C CYS A 137 7.26 -16.24 13.48
N THR A 138 7.34 -16.26 12.14
CA THR A 138 7.38 -17.47 11.31
C THR A 138 8.79 -17.92 10.94
N MET A 139 9.81 -17.15 11.33
CA MET A 139 11.21 -17.39 10.96
C MET A 139 11.94 -18.17 12.07
N PRO A 140 12.86 -19.10 11.74
CA PRO A 140 13.58 -19.88 12.76
C PRO A 140 14.41 -19.05 13.74
N GLY A 141 14.85 -17.85 13.33
CA GLY A 141 15.60 -16.93 14.18
C GLY A 141 14.77 -16.17 15.21
N PHE A 142 13.46 -16.36 15.26
CA PHE A 142 12.58 -15.66 16.19
C PHE A 142 12.71 -16.19 17.62
N PRO A 143 12.79 -15.33 18.65
CA PRO A 143 12.76 -13.86 18.59
C PRO A 143 14.13 -13.18 18.44
N ASP A 144 15.22 -13.89 18.71
CA ASP A 144 16.52 -13.29 19.01
C ASP A 144 17.12 -12.53 17.81
N LYS A 145 16.98 -13.04 16.58
CA LYS A 145 17.50 -12.38 15.37
C LYS A 145 16.69 -11.15 14.94
N PHE A 146 15.49 -10.98 15.50
CA PHE A 146 14.56 -9.89 15.16
C PHE A 146 14.43 -8.86 16.28
N SER A 147 15.11 -9.10 17.40
CA SER A 147 15.10 -8.21 18.57
C SER A 147 16.26 -7.20 18.50
N PRO A 148 16.06 -5.95 18.95
CA PRO A 148 14.83 -5.39 19.51
C PRO A 148 13.77 -5.09 18.45
N PHE A 149 12.51 -5.45 18.72
CA PHE A 149 11.41 -5.40 17.75
C PHE A 149 11.01 -4.00 17.28
N TYR A 150 11.26 -2.98 18.10
CA TYR A 150 10.80 -1.61 17.88
C TYR A 150 11.89 -0.68 17.35
N LYS A 151 12.95 -1.27 16.77
CA LYS A 151 14.03 -0.55 16.13
C LYS A 151 14.08 -0.94 14.66
N SER A 152 14.29 0.04 13.79
CA SER A 152 14.45 -0.21 12.36
C SER A 152 15.47 -1.33 12.09
N PRO A 153 15.13 -2.31 11.22
CA PRO A 153 16.08 -3.32 10.80
C PRO A 153 17.32 -2.64 10.17
N PRO A 154 18.55 -3.10 10.46
CA PRO A 154 19.76 -2.41 10.01
C PRO A 154 19.83 -2.28 8.47
N GLY A 155 19.37 -3.31 7.74
CA GLY A 155 19.32 -3.29 6.28
C GLY A 155 18.28 -2.33 5.68
N SER A 156 17.28 -1.90 6.45
CA SER A 156 16.23 -1.03 5.93
C SER A 156 16.66 0.42 5.78
N LEU A 157 17.74 0.86 6.46
CA LEU A 157 18.21 2.25 6.39
C LEU A 157 18.62 2.64 4.96
N PHE A 158 19.28 1.74 4.25
CA PHE A 158 19.71 1.99 2.88
C PHE A 158 18.52 2.09 1.93
N SER A 159 17.63 1.10 1.97
CA SER A 159 16.47 1.03 1.08
C SER A 159 15.45 2.14 1.37
N SER A 160 15.25 2.51 2.64
CA SER A 160 14.33 3.60 3.02
C SER A 160 14.81 4.95 2.47
N ASN A 161 16.12 5.22 2.55
CA ASN A 161 16.70 6.43 1.98
C ASN A 161 16.63 6.45 0.44
N ALA A 162 16.91 5.33 -0.21
CA ALA A 162 16.76 5.21 -1.66
C ALA A 162 15.31 5.45 -2.10
N SER A 163 14.34 4.85 -1.41
CA SER A 163 12.91 5.07 -1.66
C SER A 163 12.49 6.52 -1.45
N ARG A 164 13.04 7.24 -0.45
CA ARG A 164 12.76 8.68 -0.27
C ARG A 164 13.19 9.50 -1.48
N VAL A 165 14.38 9.21 -2.02
CA VAL A 165 14.92 9.91 -3.20
C VAL A 165 14.00 9.64 -4.40
N LEU A 166 13.71 8.38 -4.69
CA LEU A 166 12.80 8.02 -5.78
C LEU A 166 11.41 8.64 -5.59
N GLY A 167 10.85 8.55 -4.39
CA GLY A 167 9.55 9.10 -4.03
C GLY A 167 9.48 10.64 -4.12
N SER A 168 10.60 11.35 -3.95
CA SER A 168 10.65 12.80 -4.15
C SER A 168 10.42 13.21 -5.62
N ILE A 169 10.74 12.32 -6.55
CA ILE A 169 10.57 12.51 -8.00
C ILE A 169 9.23 11.95 -8.47
N VAL A 170 8.90 10.71 -8.06
CA VAL A 170 7.74 9.98 -8.57
C VAL A 170 6.43 10.57 -8.04
N ARG A 171 6.35 11.00 -6.77
CA ARG A 171 5.09 11.52 -6.20
C ARG A 171 4.59 12.79 -6.91
N PRO A 172 5.41 13.83 -7.18
CA PRO A 172 4.97 14.99 -7.96
C PRO A 172 4.50 14.59 -9.37
N LEU A 173 5.21 13.70 -10.05
CA LEU A 173 4.82 13.22 -11.38
C LEU A 173 3.47 12.49 -11.36
N ARG A 174 3.27 11.58 -10.39
CA ARG A 174 1.98 10.90 -10.17
C ARG A 174 0.85 11.91 -9.90
N ARG A 175 1.10 12.96 -9.11
CA ARG A 175 0.11 14.02 -8.84
C ARG A 175 -0.26 14.82 -10.08
N ILE A 176 0.71 15.11 -10.96
CA ILE A 176 0.44 15.78 -12.25
C ILE A 176 -0.45 14.89 -13.11
N SER A 177 -0.08 13.63 -13.30
CA SER A 177 -0.91 12.69 -14.07
C SER A 177 -2.29 12.50 -13.44
N GLN A 178 -2.38 12.40 -12.12
CA GLN A 178 -3.65 12.25 -11.41
C GLN A 178 -4.56 13.48 -11.58
N ARG A 179 -4.00 14.70 -11.56
CA ARG A 179 -4.76 15.93 -11.79
C ARG A 179 -5.48 15.89 -13.14
N GLU A 180 -4.80 15.42 -14.18
CA GLU A 180 -5.36 15.28 -15.52
C GLU A 180 -6.38 14.15 -15.62
N ARG A 181 -6.10 12.99 -15.03
CA ARG A 181 -7.03 11.85 -15.05
C ARG A 181 -8.28 12.08 -14.21
N ASN A 182 -8.24 12.98 -13.24
CA ASN A 182 -9.41 13.40 -12.47
C ASN A 182 -10.31 14.39 -13.22
N ARG A 183 -9.89 14.90 -14.40
CA ARG A 183 -10.72 15.77 -15.24
C ARG A 183 -11.41 14.96 -16.33
N GLU A 184 -12.71 15.16 -16.48
CA GLU A 184 -13.44 14.69 -17.65
C GLU A 184 -12.92 15.42 -18.90
N ILE A 185 -13.08 14.79 -20.07
CA ILE A 185 -12.63 15.34 -21.36
C ILE A 185 -13.19 16.75 -21.61
N ARG A 186 -14.37 17.08 -21.05
CA ARG A 186 -15.04 18.38 -21.21
C ARG A 186 -14.62 19.45 -20.18
N TRP A 187 -13.94 19.08 -19.10
CA TRP A 187 -13.64 19.98 -17.98
C TRP A 187 -12.31 20.73 -18.18
N HIS A 188 -12.22 21.49 -19.28
CA HIS A 188 -11.04 22.28 -19.62
C HIS A 188 -10.82 23.45 -18.66
N GLU A 189 -11.90 24.17 -18.35
CA GLU A 189 -11.87 25.35 -17.48
C GLU A 189 -12.58 25.04 -16.17
N THR A 190 -13.81 24.50 -16.25
CA THR A 190 -14.68 24.32 -15.08
C THR A 190 -15.20 22.90 -14.87
N VAL A 191 -15.48 22.55 -13.61
CA VAL A 191 -16.10 21.27 -13.23
C VAL A 191 -17.59 21.49 -13.00
N SER A 192 -18.44 20.61 -13.54
CA SER A 192 -19.90 20.79 -13.57
C SER A 192 -20.64 20.52 -12.24
N SER A 193 -19.94 20.30 -11.13
CA SER A 193 -20.54 19.97 -9.83
C SER A 193 -20.55 21.18 -8.90
N GLY A 194 -21.68 21.44 -8.25
CA GLY A 194 -21.80 22.50 -7.23
C GLY A 194 -20.98 22.25 -5.97
N TRP A 195 -20.51 21.01 -5.75
CA TRP A 195 -19.61 20.63 -4.65
C TRP A 195 -18.14 20.55 -5.09
N ALA A 196 -17.85 20.69 -6.39
CA ALA A 196 -16.47 20.69 -6.86
C ALA A 196 -15.79 22.03 -6.51
N MET A 197 -14.61 21.93 -5.92
CA MET A 197 -13.75 23.08 -5.68
C MET A 197 -12.75 23.21 -6.81
N GLU A 198 -12.74 24.34 -7.50
CA GLU A 198 -11.78 24.61 -8.54
C GLU A 198 -10.49 25.14 -7.93
N LYS A 199 -9.45 24.30 -7.96
CA LYS A 199 -8.08 24.78 -7.77
C LYS A 199 -7.77 25.65 -9.00
N GLY A 200 -7.61 26.96 -8.77
CA GLY A 200 -7.46 27.98 -9.80
C GLY A 200 -6.39 27.70 -10.86
N ASP A 201 -6.29 28.61 -11.84
CA ASP A 201 -5.53 28.44 -13.08
C ASP A 201 -4.23 27.65 -12.93
N VAL A 202 -4.16 26.54 -13.68
CA VAL A 202 -2.93 25.76 -13.87
C VAL A 202 -1.81 26.69 -14.35
N SER A 203 -0.66 26.64 -13.66
CA SER A 203 0.57 27.31 -14.09
C SER A 203 0.87 26.99 -15.55
N LEU A 204 1.41 27.96 -16.31
CA LEU A 204 1.78 27.78 -17.72
C LEU A 204 2.68 26.55 -17.93
N THR A 205 3.58 26.29 -16.98
CA THR A 205 4.47 25.12 -16.98
C THR A 205 3.73 23.79 -16.95
N HIS A 206 2.59 23.73 -16.26
CA HIS A 206 1.74 22.55 -16.18
C HIS A 206 1.08 22.28 -17.54
N LYS A 207 0.53 23.33 -18.19
CA LYS A 207 -0.09 23.23 -19.52
C LYS A 207 0.88 22.69 -20.58
N VAL A 208 2.14 23.12 -20.51
CA VAL A 208 3.20 22.63 -21.40
C VAL A 208 3.50 21.16 -21.12
N LEU A 209 3.66 20.77 -19.85
CA LEU A 209 3.85 19.37 -19.44
C LEU A 209 2.69 18.46 -19.87
N GLU A 210 1.44 18.92 -19.71
CA GLU A 210 0.23 18.23 -20.17
C GLU A 210 0.27 17.99 -21.68
N PHE A 211 0.58 19.02 -22.47
CA PHE A 211 0.67 18.90 -23.92
C PHE A 211 1.70 17.82 -24.34
N PHE A 212 2.89 17.82 -23.74
CA PHE A 212 3.90 16.81 -24.03
C PHE A 212 3.50 15.42 -23.54
N TYR A 213 2.84 15.32 -22.38
CA TYR A 213 2.35 14.06 -21.84
C TYR A 213 1.25 13.45 -22.72
N GLU A 214 0.30 14.26 -23.20
CA GLU A 214 -0.71 13.82 -24.17
C GLU A 214 -0.07 13.39 -25.50
N ALA A 215 0.88 14.16 -26.01
CA ALA A 215 1.57 13.82 -27.25
C ALA A 215 2.31 12.47 -27.15
N MET A 216 2.95 12.21 -26.01
CA MET A 216 3.60 10.93 -25.73
C MET A 216 2.58 9.80 -25.51
N GLN A 217 1.46 10.06 -24.82
CA GLN A 217 0.40 9.07 -24.59
C GLN A 217 -0.17 8.52 -25.90
N PHE A 218 -0.41 9.40 -26.88
CA PHE A 218 -0.97 9.02 -28.18
C PHE A 218 0.11 8.74 -29.23
N GLN A 219 1.38 8.62 -28.83
CA GLN A 219 2.45 8.25 -29.75
C GLN A 219 2.18 6.85 -30.31
N GLY A 220 1.92 6.76 -31.62
CA GLY A 220 1.58 5.52 -32.31
C GLY A 220 0.12 5.09 -32.21
N ALA A 221 -0.77 5.89 -31.61
CA ALA A 221 -2.20 5.63 -31.52
C ALA A 221 -3.02 6.79 -32.13
N LYS A 222 -4.09 6.49 -32.86
CA LYS A 222 -4.99 7.53 -33.37
C LYS A 222 -5.78 8.12 -32.19
N ARG A 223 -5.65 9.44 -31.97
CA ARG A 223 -6.46 10.14 -30.97
C ARG A 223 -7.94 10.00 -31.34
N PRO A 224 -8.84 9.67 -30.40
CA PRO A 224 -10.26 9.70 -30.69
C PRO A 224 -10.65 11.13 -31.10
N GLU A 225 -11.10 11.29 -32.35
CA GLU A 225 -11.61 12.56 -32.88
C GLU A 225 -12.98 12.83 -32.27
N ARG A 226 -13.19 14.03 -31.71
CA ARG A 226 -14.50 14.50 -31.27
C ARG A 226 -14.87 15.78 -32.02
N HIS A 227 -15.98 15.76 -32.74
CA HIS A 227 -16.49 16.95 -33.42
C HIS A 227 -16.98 17.98 -32.38
N ARG A 228 -16.41 19.18 -32.41
CA ARG A 228 -16.57 20.26 -31.42
C ARG A 228 -17.99 20.87 -31.35
N THR A 229 -18.90 20.47 -32.24
CA THR A 229 -20.15 21.20 -32.52
C THR A 229 -21.29 20.97 -31.54
N GLU A 230 -21.25 19.97 -30.65
CA GLU A 230 -22.39 19.62 -29.79
C GLU A 230 -22.18 19.89 -28.28
N ASP A 231 -21.02 20.41 -27.88
CA ASP A 231 -20.58 20.42 -26.47
C ASP A 231 -20.78 21.75 -25.72
N LYS A 232 -21.59 22.69 -26.25
CA LYS A 232 -22.15 23.73 -25.40
C LYS A 232 -23.43 23.19 -24.78
N SER A 233 -23.41 22.88 -23.47
CA SER A 233 -24.64 22.77 -22.68
C SER A 233 -25.44 24.05 -22.90
N SER A 234 -26.47 23.97 -23.74
CA SER A 234 -27.41 25.04 -24.05
C SER A 234 -28.37 25.33 -22.89
N SER A 235 -28.31 24.53 -21.83
CA SER A 235 -29.03 24.78 -20.60
C SER A 235 -28.32 25.91 -19.86
N GLY A 236 -28.88 27.12 -19.86
CA GLY A 236 -28.46 28.26 -19.02
C GLY A 236 -28.67 28.01 -17.52
N TYR A 237 -28.41 26.80 -17.05
CA TYR A 237 -28.56 26.36 -15.68
C TYR A 237 -27.38 26.87 -14.86
N GLN A 238 -27.62 27.92 -14.08
CA GLN A 238 -26.71 28.37 -13.04
C GLN A 238 -26.84 27.45 -11.84
N SER A 239 -25.71 26.97 -11.31
CA SER A 239 -25.73 26.17 -10.10
C SER A 239 -26.21 27.02 -8.90
N LEU A 240 -26.85 26.39 -7.91
CA LEU A 240 -27.36 27.09 -6.72
C LEU A 240 -26.28 27.96 -6.03
N PRO A 241 -25.03 27.49 -5.88
CA PRO A 241 -23.96 28.30 -5.30
C PRO A 241 -23.52 29.48 -6.19
N GLU A 242 -23.54 29.34 -7.52
CA GLU A 242 -23.24 30.45 -8.45
C GLU A 242 -24.27 31.57 -8.34
N ARG A 243 -25.54 31.21 -8.11
CA ARG A 243 -26.64 32.15 -7.89
C ARG A 243 -26.52 32.90 -6.56
N LEU A 244 -26.03 32.23 -5.52
CA LEU A 244 -25.92 32.79 -4.16
C LEU A 244 -24.62 33.59 -3.95
N TYR A 245 -23.52 33.17 -4.54
CA TYR A 245 -22.18 33.68 -4.24
C TYR A 245 -21.45 34.28 -5.45
N GLY A 246 -22.14 34.43 -6.59
CA GLY A 246 -21.58 34.98 -7.82
C GLY A 246 -20.56 34.05 -8.49
N LYS A 247 -19.94 34.52 -9.58
CA LYS A 247 -19.06 33.69 -10.45
C LYS A 247 -17.75 33.21 -9.79
N ASP A 248 -17.34 33.83 -8.69
CA ASP A 248 -16.09 33.48 -7.99
C ASP A 248 -16.31 32.43 -6.88
N TYR A 249 -17.51 31.86 -6.75
CA TYR A 249 -17.87 30.89 -5.70
C TYR A 249 -17.08 29.57 -5.72
N GLN A 250 -16.37 29.27 -6.81
CA GLN A 250 -15.59 28.04 -6.95
C GLN A 250 -14.12 28.22 -6.53
N VAL A 251 -13.67 29.46 -6.31
CA VAL A 251 -12.30 29.80 -5.90
C VAL A 251 -12.16 29.62 -4.39
N LEU A 252 -11.02 29.13 -3.88
CA LEU A 252 -10.78 29.01 -2.43
C LEU A 252 -10.91 30.38 -1.73
N PRO A 253 -11.46 30.48 -0.50
CA PRO A 253 -11.65 31.76 0.20
C PRO A 253 -10.38 32.62 0.30
N GLU A 254 -9.22 32.02 0.59
CA GLU A 254 -7.93 32.71 0.63
C GLU A 254 -7.52 33.27 -0.75
N GLN A 255 -7.84 32.56 -1.82
CA GLN A 255 -7.57 33.00 -3.19
C GLN A 255 -8.58 34.04 -3.67
N ARG A 256 -9.83 34.02 -3.17
CA ARG A 256 -10.80 35.10 -3.39
C ARG A 256 -10.33 36.40 -2.76
N GLY A 257 -9.85 36.36 -1.51
CA GLY A 257 -9.27 37.54 -0.84
C GLY A 257 -8.14 38.17 -1.66
N ARG A 258 -7.19 37.36 -2.15
CA ARG A 258 -6.10 37.85 -3.02
C ARG A 258 -6.58 38.36 -4.39
N LYS A 259 -7.64 37.80 -4.96
CA LYS A 259 -8.24 38.29 -6.21
C LYS A 259 -9.01 39.60 -5.99
N ALA A 260 -9.70 39.75 -4.87
CA ALA A 260 -10.39 40.98 -4.46
C ALA A 260 -9.39 42.11 -4.21
N GLU A 261 -8.31 41.85 -3.48
CA GLU A 261 -7.20 42.82 -3.30
C GLU A 261 -6.61 43.28 -4.64
N LYS A 262 -6.41 42.37 -5.60
CA LYS A 262 -5.91 42.70 -6.94
C LYS A 262 -6.92 43.48 -7.81
N ARG A 263 -8.22 43.37 -7.52
CA ARG A 263 -9.29 44.12 -8.22
C ARG A 263 -9.55 45.49 -7.58
N GLY A 264 -8.87 45.83 -6.49
CA GLY A 264 -9.11 47.07 -5.75
C GLY A 264 -10.43 47.07 -4.98
N GLU A 265 -11.04 45.90 -4.77
CA GLU A 265 -12.26 45.74 -4.01
C GLU A 265 -11.87 45.65 -2.52
N HIS A 266 -11.77 46.80 -1.86
CA HIS A 266 -11.75 46.84 -0.40
C HIS A 266 -13.12 46.40 0.11
N THR A 267 -13.18 45.21 0.71
CA THR A 267 -14.31 44.84 1.55
C THR A 267 -14.25 45.69 2.81
N GLU A 268 -15.00 46.79 2.84
CA GLU A 268 -15.43 47.39 4.11
C GLU A 268 -16.26 46.33 4.85
N GLY A 269 -15.89 46.09 6.10
CA GLY A 269 -16.58 45.15 6.96
C GLY A 269 -18.03 45.58 7.18
N GLY A 270 -18.93 44.63 7.00
CA GLY A 270 -20.28 44.66 7.58
C GLY A 270 -20.38 43.51 8.57
N GLU A 271 -20.36 43.84 9.85
CA GLU A 271 -20.93 43.00 10.90
C GLU A 271 -22.44 42.85 10.63
N GLU A 272 -22.93 41.61 10.62
CA GLU A 272 -24.19 41.14 11.24
C GLU A 272 -24.25 39.61 11.19
#